data_AF-A0A435XTK1-F1
#
_entry.id   AF-A0A435XTK1-F1
#
_cell.length_a   1.000
_cell.length_b   1.000
_cell.length_c   1.000
_cell.angle_alpha   90.00
_cell.angle_beta   90.00
_cell.angle_gamma   90.00
#
_symmetry.space_group_name_H-M   'P 1'
#
loop_
_entity.id
_entity.type
_entity.pdbx_description
1 polymer ?
#
loop_
_entity_poly.entity_id
_entity_poly.type
_entity_poly.pdbx_seq_one_letter_code
_entity_poly.pdbx_strand_id
1 'polypeptide(L)' 'FNGGYLAARLAGHDPLEAARRAHRVAAAVVQVRGALAPFETLRTAFEG' A
#
# COMPACT_ATOMS: atom_id res chain seq x y z
N PHE A 1 -3.18 4.91 1.04
CA PHE A 1 -2.60 5.33 -0.25
C PHE A 1 -1.22 5.97 -0.06
N ASN A 2 -1.12 7.20 0.46
CA ASN A 2 0.15 7.96 0.54
C ASN A 2 1.33 7.15 1.11
N GLY A 3 1.13 6.42 2.21
CA GLY A 3 2.18 5.57 2.79
C GLY A 3 2.70 4.50 1.83
N GLY A 4 1.81 3.79 1.13
CA GLY A 4 2.20 2.80 0.11
C GLY A 4 2.90 3.43 -1.10
N TYR A 5 2.45 4.62 -1.52
CA TYR A 5 3.08 5.35 -2.62
C TYR A 5 4.50 5.77 -2.25
N LEU A 6 4.67 6.41 -1.09
CA LEU A 6 5.97 6.85 -0.60
C LEU A 6 6.92 5.67 -0.38
N ALA A 7 6.44 4.57 0.21
CA ALA A 7 7.23 3.35 0.39
C ALA A 7 7.73 2.80 -0.96
N ALA A 8 6.86 2.71 -1.97
CA ALA A 8 7.25 2.23 -3.28
C ALA A 8 8.24 3.18 -3.99
N ARG A 9 8.04 4.50 -3.87
CA ARG A 9 8.95 5.50 -4.45
C ARG A 9 10.33 5.47 -3.78
N LEU A 10 10.38 5.33 -2.46
CA LEU A 10 11.64 5.19 -1.71
C LEU A 10 12.35 3.87 -2.02
N ALA A 11 11.61 2.82 -2.40
CA ALA A 11 12.16 1.55 -2.89
C ALA A 11 12.58 1.58 -4.37
N GLY A 12 12.46 2.71 -5.07
CA GLY A 12 12.91 2.88 -6.45
C GLY A 12 11.90 2.50 -7.54
N HIS A 13 10.67 2.10 -7.20
CA HIS A 13 9.63 1.83 -8.20
C HIS A 13 9.22 3.10 -8.95
N ASP A 14 8.99 3.00 -10.25
CA ASP A 14 8.50 4.12 -11.05
C ASP A 14 7.10 4.62 -10.58
N PRO A 15 6.68 5.84 -10.96
CA PRO A 15 5.42 6.41 -10.47
C PRO A 15 4.17 5.56 -10.74
N LEU A 16 4.11 4.87 -11.89
CA LEU A 16 2.95 4.06 -12.26
C LEU A 16 2.88 2.82 -11.38
N GLU A 17 4.00 2.13 -11.18
CA GLU A 17 4.07 0.98 -10.29
C GLU A 17 3.84 1.36 -8.82
N ALA A 18 4.38 2.50 -8.39
CA ALA A 18 4.15 3.03 -7.04
C ALA A 18 2.66 3.34 -6.79
N ALA A 19 1.96 3.92 -7.77
CA ALA A 19 0.53 4.18 -7.68
C ALA A 19 -0.29 2.88 -7.59
N ARG A 20 0.06 1.85 -8.38
CA ARG A 20 -0.59 0.52 -8.31
C ARG A 20 -0.45 -0.09 -6.92
N ARG A 21 0.77 -0.14 -6.37
CA ARG A 21 1.03 -0.62 -5.00
C ARG A 21 0.25 0.16 -3.96
N ALA A 22 0.26 1.49 -4.07
CA ALA A 22 -0.46 2.38 -3.15
C ALA A 22 -1.98 2.17 -3.15
N HIS A 23 -2.56 1.90 -4.32
CA HIS A 23 -3.97 1.58 -4.46
C HIS A 23 -4.32 0.24 -3.82
N ARG A 24 -3.50 -0.81 -4.00
CA ARG A 24 -3.73 -2.10 -3.36
C ARG A 24 -3.68 -2.00 -1.84
N VAL A 25 -2.70 -1.27 -1.29
CA VAL A 25 -2.64 -0.96 0.14
C VAL A 25 -3.89 -0.22 0.61
N ALA A 26 -4.34 0.81 -0.12
CA ALA A 26 -5.54 1.55 0.25
C ALA A 26 -6.81 0.68 0.20
N ALA A 27 -6.93 -0.18 -0.82
CA ALA A 27 -8.03 -1.12 -0.98
C ALA A 27 -8.08 -2.15 0.16
N ALA A 28 -6.92 -2.59 0.67
CA ALA A 28 -6.86 -3.47 1.83
C ALA A 28 -7.26 -2.75 3.12
N VAL A 29 -6.83 -1.49 3.32
CA VAL A 29 -7.18 -0.70 4.51
C VAL A 29 -8.68 -0.51 4.66
N VAL A 30 -9.40 -0.19 3.58
CA VAL A 30 -10.85 0.07 3.65
C VAL A 30 -11.70 -1.16 3.97
N GLN A 31 -11.12 -2.36 3.91
CA GLN A 31 -11.78 -3.62 4.26
C GLN A 31 -11.67 -3.96 5.76
N VAL A 32 -10.87 -3.20 6.53
CA VAL A 32 -10.65 -3.44 7.95
C VAL A 32 -11.23 -2.30 8.78
N ARG A 33 -11.89 -2.64 9.89
CA ARG A 33 -12.41 -1.63 10.82
C ARG A 33 -11.26 -0.98 11.58
N GLY A 34 -11.16 0.34 11.49
CA GLY A 34 -10.17 1.15 12.20
C GLY A 34 -9.11 1.73 11.27
N ALA A 35 -8.37 2.74 11.75
CA ALA A 35 -7.40 3.47 10.94
C ALA A 35 -6.10 2.69 10.70
N LEU A 36 -5.71 1.82 11.63
CA LEU A 36 -4.48 1.02 11.57
C LEU A 36 -4.85 -0.43 11.27
N ALA A 37 -4.76 -0.79 9.99
CA ALA A 37 -4.90 -2.17 9.54
C ALA A 37 -3.69 -3.02 9.97
N PRO A 38 -3.87 -4.34 10.16
CA PRO A 38 -2.78 -5.24 10.51
C PRO A 38 -1.62 -5.16 9.51
N PHE A 39 -0.38 -5.16 10.02
CA PHE A 39 0.81 -5.00 9.19
C PHE A 39 0.93 -6.06 8.09
N GLU A 40 0.70 -7.34 8.42
CA GLU A 40 0.78 -8.43 7.43
C GLU A 40 -0.24 -8.28 6.29
N THR A 41 -1.43 -7.75 6.58
CA THR A 41 -2.43 -7.42 5.55
C THR A 41 -1.89 -6.37 4.59
N LEU A 42 -1.27 -5.31 5.12
CA LEU A 42 -0.70 -4.23 4.31
C LEU A 42 0.53 -4.66 3.52
N ARG A 43 1.39 -5.50 4.12
CA ARG A 43 2.57 -6.07 3.45
C ARG A 43 2.16 -6.95 2.27
N THR A 44 1.22 -7.87 2.49
CA THR A 44 0.67 -8.73 1.43
C THR A 44 0.04 -7.90 0.31
N ALA A 45 -0.76 -6.88 0.66
CA ALA A 45 -1.37 -5.99 -0.31
C ALA A 45 -0.36 -5.10 -1.05
N PHE A 46 0.83 -4.85 -0.50
CA PHE A 46 1.88 -4.10 -1.17
C PHE A 46 2.70 -4.97 -2.14
N GLU A 47 2.93 -6.24 -1.79
CA GLU A 47 3.77 -7.18 -2.53
C GLU A 47 3.10 -7.78 -3.78
N GLY A 48 1.78 -8.05 -3.75
CA GLY A 48 1.05 -8.68 -4.88
C GLY A 48 0.79 -7.83 -6.12
#